data_AF-A0AAU5EY88-F1
#
_entry.id   AF-A0AAU5EY88-F1
#
_cell.length_a   1.000
_cell.length_b   1.000
_cell.length_c   1.000
_cell.angle_alpha   90.00
_cell.angle_beta   90.00
_cell.angle_gamma   90.00
#
_symmetry.space_group_name_H-M   'P 1'
#
loop_
_entity.id
_entity.type
_entity.pdbx_description
1 polymer ?
#
loop_
_entity_poly.entity_id
_entity_poly.type
_entity_poly.pdbx_seq_one_letter_code
_entity_poly.pdbx_strand_id
1 'polypeptide(L)'
;MAPHQRTRLALALTATGAFGLTLLAPVSPAGAAQDHATECPRVLKCDWIPAAYQQNGDPANKQAYGNYDISDRPSTNRIKYIVLHDTEEDYAGTIRIFQDPKRAVSAHYVVRSSDGHVAQMVKTKDVAWQAGNWYVNTHSIGIEQEGVAVEGAKWYTPEMYRSTAALVRHLAAKYDIPLDRQHIIGHENVPPTTAGGTKNMHWDPGPYWDWNRFMAVLGAPTRPTARPSSQLVTISPGFGSNQQVFRDCEKNADLPVQGSSAVPLHTEPSATAPLFADPGLHAPGEAGTNCANDWGSKISATQQAVVAERRPGWTAIWWYGQKAWLQTPEHTRTTTPTAGYVVRPRAGLTEVAVYGVAYPEKADYPADFTAPRVGTPLAYTIKAGQSYPGGGEAPTGYFYAPTIDSSLPYDHTYFPGTAKYVTVQIGHRIAVVRAADVDVVRVR
;
A
#
# COMPACT_ATOMS: atom_id res chain seq x y z
N MET A 1 -2.36 -10.57 -21.03
CA MET A 1 -1.52 -10.48 -22.24
C MET A 1 -0.09 -10.31 -21.80
N ALA A 2 0.81 -11.16 -22.30
CA ALA A 2 2.19 -11.30 -21.85
C ALA A 2 3.05 -10.03 -22.14
N PRO A 3 4.09 -9.74 -21.33
CA PRO A 3 4.97 -8.61 -21.57
C PRO A 3 6.06 -8.99 -22.59
N HIS A 4 6.14 -8.24 -23.68
CA HIS A 4 7.23 -8.39 -24.64
C HIS A 4 8.50 -7.71 -24.12
N GLN A 5 9.53 -8.50 -23.82
CA GLN A 5 10.92 -8.07 -23.82
C GLN A 5 11.30 -7.58 -25.23
N ARG A 6 11.95 -6.42 -25.36
CA ARG A 6 12.78 -6.12 -26.54
C ARG A 6 14.08 -5.41 -26.20
N THR A 7 15.09 -5.95 -26.86
CA THR A 7 16.53 -5.76 -26.88
C THR A 7 16.96 -4.34 -27.24
N ARG A 8 18.05 -3.88 -26.61
CA ARG A 8 18.76 -2.63 -26.91
C ARG A 8 19.44 -2.71 -28.28
N LEU A 9 19.30 -1.68 -29.11
CA LEU A 9 20.20 -1.39 -30.23
C LEU A 9 20.65 0.07 -30.13
N ALA A 10 21.95 0.28 -29.99
CA ALA A 10 22.58 1.59 -30.06
C ALA A 10 22.72 2.00 -31.53
N LEU A 11 22.41 3.26 -31.85
CA LEU A 11 22.83 3.86 -33.11
C LEU A 11 23.27 5.32 -32.89
N ALA A 12 24.37 5.65 -33.55
CA ALA A 12 25.20 6.81 -33.37
C ALA A 12 24.57 8.13 -33.86
N LEU A 13 24.98 9.23 -33.21
CA LEU A 13 24.73 10.61 -33.64
C LEU A 13 25.42 10.92 -34.98
N THR A 14 24.71 11.63 -35.85
CA THR A 14 25.30 12.61 -36.76
C THR A 14 24.49 13.92 -36.69
N ALA A 15 25.21 15.02 -36.49
CA ALA A 15 24.68 16.38 -36.49
C ALA A 15 24.61 16.93 -37.92
N THR A 16 23.64 17.82 -38.20
CA THR A 16 23.83 19.18 -38.76
C THR A 16 22.50 19.76 -39.28
N GLY A 17 22.36 21.09 -39.17
CA GLY A 17 21.49 21.87 -40.06
C GLY A 17 20.42 22.72 -39.37
N ALA A 18 20.77 23.97 -39.06
CA ALA A 18 19.83 25.01 -38.66
C ALA A 18 19.11 25.60 -39.89
N PHE A 19 17.80 25.81 -39.81
CA PHE A 19 17.06 26.79 -40.62
C PHE A 19 15.93 27.39 -39.79
N GLY A 20 15.94 28.71 -39.66
CA GLY A 20 14.91 29.47 -38.97
C GLY A 20 13.65 29.59 -39.82
N LEU A 21 12.51 29.25 -39.23
CA LEU A 21 11.19 29.68 -39.67
C LEU A 21 10.50 30.40 -38.51
N THR A 22 10.05 31.61 -38.80
CA THR A 22 9.22 32.47 -37.96
C THR A 22 7.95 31.76 -37.52
N LEU A 23 7.84 31.49 -36.22
CA LEU A 23 6.67 30.92 -35.55
C LEU A 23 5.57 31.98 -35.40
N LEU A 24 4.45 31.78 -36.09
CA LEU A 24 3.15 32.28 -35.62
C LEU A 24 2.79 31.47 -34.38
N ALA A 25 2.82 32.10 -33.21
CA ALA A 25 2.47 31.46 -31.96
C ALA A 25 1.00 31.00 -32.00
N PRO A 26 0.70 29.70 -31.80
CA PRO A 26 -0.66 29.29 -31.51
C PRO A 26 -1.03 29.81 -30.12
N VAL A 27 -2.21 30.43 -30.02
CA VAL A 27 -2.83 30.83 -28.77
C VAL A 27 -2.95 29.58 -27.89
N SER A 28 -2.16 29.53 -26.81
CA SER A 28 -2.24 28.46 -25.82
C SER A 28 -3.60 28.56 -25.10
N PRO A 29 -4.34 27.46 -24.92
CA PRO A 29 -5.42 27.44 -23.95
C PRO A 29 -4.81 27.71 -22.58
N ALA A 30 -5.50 28.52 -21.77
CA ALA A 30 -5.03 29.03 -20.48
C ALA A 30 -4.31 27.96 -19.66
N GLY A 31 -2.98 28.11 -19.54
CA GLY A 31 -2.18 27.30 -18.65
C GLY A 31 -2.66 27.51 -17.22
N ALA A 32 -3.03 26.41 -16.55
CA ALA A 32 -3.11 26.39 -15.11
C ALA A 32 -1.80 27.00 -14.57
N ALA A 33 -1.90 28.09 -13.82
CA ALA A 33 -0.75 28.63 -13.10
C ALA A 33 -0.11 27.48 -12.32
N GLN A 34 1.13 27.14 -12.65
CA GLN A 34 1.86 26.07 -11.97
C GLN A 34 2.08 26.51 -10.53
N ASP A 35 1.20 26.08 -9.64
CA ASP A 35 1.36 26.28 -8.21
C ASP A 35 2.58 25.50 -7.75
N HIS A 36 3.72 26.17 -7.66
CA HIS A 36 4.98 25.58 -7.19
C HIS A 36 5.06 25.47 -5.65
N ALA A 37 4.01 25.86 -4.91
CA ALA A 37 4.01 25.76 -3.45
C ALA A 37 3.93 24.30 -2.99
N THR A 38 4.84 23.88 -2.12
CA THR A 38 4.80 22.51 -1.57
C THR A 38 3.71 22.38 -0.49
N GLU A 39 3.11 21.19 -0.41
CA GLU A 39 2.07 20.81 0.56
C GLU A 39 2.68 20.11 1.78
N CYS A 40 3.81 20.65 2.24
CA CYS A 40 4.61 20.15 3.35
C CYS A 40 4.42 21.01 4.61
N PRO A 41 4.55 20.43 5.82
CA PRO A 41 4.61 21.22 7.04
C PRO A 41 5.89 22.08 7.05
N ARG A 42 5.80 23.31 7.56
CA ARG A 42 6.91 24.29 7.59
C ARG A 42 8.20 23.82 8.28
N VAL A 43 8.11 22.77 9.11
CA VAL A 43 9.26 22.20 9.82
C VAL A 43 10.17 21.36 8.90
N LEU A 44 9.69 20.98 7.71
CA LEU A 44 10.44 20.15 6.78
C LEU A 44 11.13 20.99 5.71
N LYS A 45 12.34 20.58 5.36
CA LYS A 45 12.97 20.97 4.09
C LYS A 45 12.26 20.21 2.98
N CYS A 46 11.42 20.92 2.24
CA CYS A 46 10.57 20.31 1.23
C CYS A 46 10.59 21.11 -0.06
N ASP A 47 11.06 20.47 -1.13
CA ASP A 47 11.16 21.07 -2.47
C ASP A 47 10.12 20.49 -3.42
N TRP A 48 9.65 21.31 -4.36
CA TRP A 48 8.83 20.85 -5.48
C TRP A 48 9.73 20.33 -6.60
N ILE A 49 9.73 19.02 -6.82
CA ILE A 49 10.47 18.36 -7.90
C ILE A 49 9.46 17.50 -8.68
N PRO A 50 8.80 18.06 -9.71
CA PRO A 50 7.62 17.43 -10.29
C PRO A 50 7.95 16.09 -10.97
N ALA A 51 7.07 15.11 -10.79
CA ALA A 51 7.00 13.94 -11.65
C ALA A 51 6.54 14.33 -13.05
N ALA A 52 6.88 13.54 -14.06
CA ALA A 52 6.51 13.84 -15.43
C ALA A 52 5.04 13.52 -15.73
N TYR A 53 4.32 14.52 -16.24
CA TYR A 53 3.01 14.39 -16.85
C TYR A 53 3.07 14.82 -18.31
N GLN A 54 3.36 13.86 -19.18
CA GLN A 54 3.55 14.08 -20.59
C GLN A 54 3.17 12.83 -21.38
N GLN A 55 2.67 13.00 -22.60
CA GLN A 55 2.47 11.88 -23.52
C GLN A 55 3.80 11.17 -23.81
N ASN A 56 3.76 9.84 -23.90
CA ASN A 56 4.88 9.02 -24.30
C ASN A 56 4.56 8.31 -25.64
N GLY A 57 5.38 8.54 -26.67
CA GLY A 57 5.18 7.92 -27.99
C GLY A 57 4.30 8.73 -28.93
N ASP A 58 3.38 8.06 -29.63
CA ASP A 58 2.54 8.66 -30.69
C ASP A 58 1.62 9.76 -30.11
N PRO A 59 1.74 11.02 -30.56
CA PRO A 59 0.87 12.12 -30.11
C PRO A 59 -0.63 11.88 -30.30
N ALA A 60 -1.03 11.03 -31.25
CA ALA A 60 -2.41 10.64 -31.48
C ALA A 60 -2.94 9.68 -30.41
N ASN A 61 -2.07 8.91 -29.74
CA ASN A 61 -2.45 8.03 -28.65
C ASN A 61 -2.50 8.80 -27.32
N LYS A 62 -3.68 9.32 -26.97
CA LYS A 62 -3.89 10.05 -25.72
C LYS A 62 -3.85 9.19 -24.45
N GLN A 63 -3.86 7.86 -24.60
CA GLN A 63 -3.80 6.90 -23.48
C GLN A 63 -2.36 6.53 -23.10
N ALA A 64 -1.38 6.90 -23.91
CA ALA A 64 0.03 6.67 -23.66
C ALA A 64 0.66 7.94 -23.05
N TYR A 65 0.64 8.04 -21.72
CA TYR A 65 1.19 9.18 -20.98
C TYR A 65 1.79 8.78 -19.62
N GLY A 66 2.42 9.78 -19.00
CA GLY A 66 3.26 9.64 -17.82
C GLY A 66 2.52 9.54 -16.49
N ASN A 67 3.26 9.80 -15.42
CA ASN A 67 3.30 8.94 -14.24
C ASN A 67 2.17 9.11 -13.21
N TYR A 68 1.15 9.90 -13.49
CA TYR A 68 0.03 10.19 -12.58
C TYR A 68 -1.19 10.68 -13.38
N ASP A 69 -2.35 10.83 -12.73
CA ASP A 69 -3.56 11.43 -13.34
C ASP A 69 -3.95 12.74 -12.66
N ILE A 70 -4.41 13.72 -13.44
CA ILE A 70 -4.94 14.95 -12.87
C ILE A 70 -6.27 14.65 -12.20
N SER A 71 -6.49 15.25 -11.02
CA SER A 71 -7.76 15.15 -10.32
C SER A 71 -7.97 16.38 -9.43
N ASP A 72 -9.06 16.37 -8.67
CA ASP A 72 -9.42 17.43 -7.71
C ASP A 72 -9.72 16.83 -6.33
N ARG A 73 -8.88 15.89 -5.87
CA ARG A 73 -9.05 15.29 -4.54
C ARG A 73 -8.77 16.32 -3.44
N PRO A 74 -9.53 16.31 -2.33
CA PRO A 74 -10.52 15.30 -1.96
C PRO A 74 -11.96 15.69 -2.36
N SER A 75 -12.16 16.71 -3.22
CA SER A 75 -13.48 17.19 -3.63
C SER A 75 -14.23 16.12 -4.45
N THR A 76 -13.50 15.41 -5.31
CA THR A 76 -14.02 14.31 -6.14
C THR A 76 -14.14 13.01 -5.36
N ASN A 77 -13.03 12.52 -4.80
CA ASN A 77 -12.98 11.29 -4.03
C ASN A 77 -12.05 11.41 -2.81
N ARG A 78 -12.42 10.73 -1.73
CA ARG A 78 -11.78 10.88 -0.41
C ARG A 78 -10.36 10.33 -0.39
N ILE A 79 -9.43 11.04 0.22
CA ILE A 79 -8.11 10.51 0.57
C ILE A 79 -8.22 9.88 1.96
N LYS A 80 -8.05 8.56 2.04
CA LYS A 80 -8.25 7.77 3.26
C LYS A 80 -6.96 7.11 3.76
N TYR A 81 -6.00 6.89 2.87
CA TYR A 81 -4.79 6.14 3.21
C TYR A 81 -3.53 6.97 2.96
N ILE A 82 -2.50 6.69 3.73
CA ILE A 82 -1.13 7.04 3.39
C ILE A 82 -0.38 5.72 3.20
N VAL A 83 0.22 5.52 2.02
CA VAL A 83 1.00 4.31 1.70
C VAL A 83 2.47 4.65 1.82
N LEU A 84 3.19 3.89 2.64
CA LEU A 84 4.63 3.98 2.78
C LEU A 84 5.30 2.88 1.95
N HIS A 85 6.33 3.30 1.22
CA HIS A 85 7.13 2.49 0.33
C HIS A 85 8.61 2.68 0.62
N ASP A 86 9.44 1.73 0.20
CA ASP A 86 10.82 2.03 -0.13
C ASP A 86 11.05 2.01 -1.64
N THR A 87 12.06 2.74 -2.09
CA THR A 87 12.26 3.05 -3.50
C THR A 87 12.94 1.95 -4.31
N GLU A 88 13.57 0.98 -3.65
CA GLU A 88 14.53 0.03 -4.23
C GLU A 88 15.65 0.71 -5.06
N GLU A 89 16.00 1.95 -4.70
CA GLU A 89 16.90 2.85 -5.46
C GLU A 89 17.41 4.01 -4.58
N ASP A 90 18.50 4.67 -4.98
CA ASP A 90 18.94 5.94 -4.36
C ASP A 90 18.02 7.12 -4.70
N TYR A 91 18.08 8.18 -3.90
CA TYR A 91 17.20 9.35 -4.04
C TYR A 91 17.27 9.99 -5.43
N ALA A 92 18.48 10.14 -5.99
CA ALA A 92 18.65 10.77 -7.30
C ALA A 92 18.11 9.86 -8.43
N GLY A 93 18.24 8.54 -8.28
CA GLY A 93 17.64 7.53 -9.13
C GLY A 93 16.13 7.59 -9.10
N THR A 94 15.52 7.62 -7.91
CA THR A 94 14.07 7.77 -7.74
C THR A 94 13.54 9.02 -8.44
N ILE A 95 14.18 10.18 -8.22
CA ILE A 95 13.77 11.43 -8.89
C ILE A 95 13.83 11.28 -10.42
N ARG A 96 14.92 10.73 -10.97
CA ARG A 96 15.05 10.50 -12.43
C ARG A 96 13.99 9.55 -12.97
N ILE A 97 13.63 8.51 -12.23
CA ILE A 97 12.59 7.56 -12.61
C ILE A 97 11.24 8.28 -12.70
N PHE A 98 10.85 9.03 -11.68
CA PHE A 98 9.55 9.71 -11.66
C PHE A 98 9.48 10.89 -12.63
N GLN A 99 10.62 11.42 -13.08
CA GLN A 99 10.72 12.43 -14.15
C GLN A 99 10.76 11.85 -15.57
N ASP A 100 10.85 10.53 -15.73
CA ASP A 100 10.75 9.89 -17.04
C ASP A 100 9.29 9.44 -17.27
N PRO A 101 8.55 10.07 -18.21
CA PRO A 101 7.15 9.75 -18.46
C PRO A 101 6.95 8.34 -19.04
N LYS A 102 8.02 7.61 -19.41
CA LYS A 102 7.93 6.22 -19.89
C LYS A 102 7.90 5.20 -18.77
N ARG A 103 8.10 5.61 -17.52
CA ARG A 103 8.20 4.70 -16.37
C ARG A 103 6.85 4.24 -15.84
N ALA A 104 5.80 5.04 -16.05
CA ALA A 104 4.44 4.77 -15.60
C ALA A 104 4.37 4.47 -14.08
N VAL A 105 5.13 5.23 -13.29
CA VAL A 105 5.17 5.13 -11.83
C VAL A 105 5.55 6.48 -11.21
N SER A 106 4.90 6.85 -10.12
CA SER A 106 5.26 8.02 -9.30
C SER A 106 4.75 7.86 -7.87
N ALA A 107 5.25 8.71 -6.98
CA ALA A 107 4.65 8.94 -5.68
C ALA A 107 4.41 10.43 -5.46
N HIS A 108 3.67 10.77 -4.40
CA HIS A 108 3.43 12.18 -4.07
C HIS A 108 4.67 12.79 -3.43
N TYR A 109 5.39 12.01 -2.62
CA TYR A 109 6.57 12.45 -1.90
C TYR A 109 7.67 11.41 -1.94
N VAL A 110 8.93 11.87 -1.93
CA VAL A 110 10.13 11.07 -1.73
C VAL A 110 10.89 11.64 -0.52
N VAL A 111 11.31 10.79 0.41
CA VAL A 111 12.08 11.16 1.61
C VAL A 111 13.49 10.59 1.52
N ARG A 112 14.48 11.48 1.51
CA ARG A 112 15.89 11.11 1.44
C ARG A 112 16.39 10.53 2.77
N SER A 113 17.13 9.45 2.68
CA SER A 113 17.71 8.70 3.81
C SER A 113 18.68 9.55 4.62
N SER A 114 19.64 10.20 3.95
CA SER A 114 20.79 10.82 4.62
C SER A 114 20.45 12.00 5.54
N ASP A 115 19.42 12.79 5.22
CA ASP A 115 19.10 14.03 5.94
C ASP A 115 17.60 14.28 6.15
N GLY A 116 16.73 13.37 5.68
CA GLY A 116 15.28 13.52 5.78
C GLY A 116 14.68 14.61 4.87
N HIS A 117 15.43 15.10 3.88
CA HIS A 117 14.88 16.01 2.88
C HIS A 117 13.68 15.38 2.16
N VAL A 118 12.66 16.20 1.88
CA VAL A 118 11.43 15.77 1.19
C VAL A 118 11.36 16.42 -0.18
N ALA A 119 11.15 15.62 -1.23
CA ALA A 119 10.67 16.12 -2.51
C ALA A 119 9.17 15.83 -2.65
N GLN A 120 8.36 16.86 -2.90
CA GLN A 120 7.01 16.66 -3.39
C GLN A 120 7.05 16.57 -4.91
N MET A 121 6.51 15.49 -5.46
CA MET A 121 6.56 15.20 -6.90
C MET A 121 5.19 15.22 -7.59
N VAL A 122 4.12 14.88 -6.86
CA VAL A 122 2.73 14.97 -7.35
C VAL A 122 1.91 15.73 -6.31
N LYS A 123 1.05 16.65 -6.78
CA LYS A 123 0.13 17.36 -5.88
C LYS A 123 -0.86 16.36 -5.29
N THR A 124 -1.19 16.50 -4.02
CA THR A 124 -2.10 15.58 -3.31
C THR A 124 -3.52 15.58 -3.87
N LYS A 125 -3.92 16.60 -4.63
CA LYS A 125 -5.17 16.59 -5.39
C LYS A 125 -5.16 15.63 -6.58
N ASP A 126 -4.00 15.39 -7.19
CA ASP A 126 -3.80 14.52 -8.35
C ASP A 126 -3.48 13.10 -7.90
N VAL A 127 -3.65 12.09 -8.74
CA VAL A 127 -3.52 10.66 -8.38
C VAL A 127 -2.18 10.10 -8.85
N ALA A 128 -1.21 9.97 -7.93
CA ALA A 128 0.06 9.30 -8.23
C ALA A 128 -0.12 7.79 -8.50
N TRP A 129 0.70 7.24 -9.39
CA TRP A 129 0.70 5.82 -9.74
C TRP A 129 1.71 5.04 -8.88
N GLN A 130 1.33 4.67 -7.65
CA GLN A 130 2.24 4.08 -6.64
C GLN A 130 1.86 2.66 -6.19
N ALA A 131 0.56 2.35 -6.04
CA ALA A 131 0.12 1.19 -5.27
C ALA A 131 -0.04 -0.09 -6.10
N GLY A 132 0.00 -0.01 -7.44
CA GLY A 132 -0.41 -1.12 -8.31
C GLY A 132 -1.90 -1.51 -8.20
N ASN A 133 -2.67 -0.79 -7.37
CA ASN A 133 -4.11 -0.93 -7.19
C ASN A 133 -4.75 0.45 -7.38
N TRP A 134 -5.49 0.63 -8.47
CA TRP A 134 -6.08 1.91 -8.85
C TRP A 134 -7.08 2.46 -7.81
N TYR A 135 -7.85 1.59 -7.16
CA TYR A 135 -8.71 1.97 -6.04
C TYR A 135 -7.89 2.57 -4.89
N VAL A 136 -6.74 1.99 -4.56
CA VAL A 136 -5.87 2.54 -3.51
C VAL A 136 -5.18 3.82 -3.97
N ASN A 137 -4.65 3.89 -5.20
CA ASN A 137 -4.04 5.11 -5.74
C ASN A 137 -4.98 6.31 -5.60
N THR A 138 -6.23 6.14 -6.06
CA THR A 138 -7.22 7.21 -6.04
C THR A 138 -7.58 7.64 -4.61
N HIS A 139 -7.51 6.74 -3.62
CA HIS A 139 -7.86 7.05 -2.22
C HIS A 139 -6.65 7.23 -1.29
N SER A 140 -5.45 7.45 -1.82
CA SER A 140 -4.25 7.53 -0.99
C SER A 140 -3.23 8.57 -1.41
N ILE A 141 -2.30 8.84 -0.48
CA ILE A 141 -1.05 9.55 -0.73
C ILE A 141 0.09 8.55 -0.55
N GLY A 142 0.86 8.30 -1.61
CA GLY A 142 2.09 7.50 -1.56
C GLY A 142 3.31 8.33 -1.15
N ILE A 143 4.10 7.79 -0.22
CA ILE A 143 5.36 8.36 0.25
C ILE A 143 6.45 7.30 0.10
N GLU A 144 7.45 7.63 -0.69
CA GLU A 144 8.63 6.82 -0.97
C GLU A 144 9.75 7.15 0.02
N GLN A 145 10.30 6.14 0.69
CA GLN A 145 11.51 6.26 1.48
C GLN A 145 12.70 5.81 0.64
N GLU A 146 13.72 6.65 0.47
CA GLU A 146 14.97 6.21 -0.15
C GLU A 146 15.53 4.97 0.57
N GLY A 147 15.61 3.85 -0.13
CA GLY A 147 16.09 2.61 0.46
C GLY A 147 15.96 1.39 -0.44
N VAL A 148 16.40 0.28 0.12
CA VAL A 148 16.27 -1.07 -0.44
C VAL A 148 15.74 -1.95 0.69
N ALA A 149 14.56 -2.54 0.51
CA ALA A 149 13.81 -3.23 1.56
C ALA A 149 14.64 -4.28 2.31
N VAL A 150 15.46 -5.05 1.57
CA VAL A 150 16.33 -6.11 2.14
C VAL A 150 17.59 -5.59 2.84
N GLU A 151 18.00 -4.35 2.61
CA GLU A 151 19.19 -3.75 3.24
C GLU A 151 18.86 -2.99 4.54
N GLY A 152 17.58 -2.68 4.76
CA GLY A 152 17.05 -2.31 6.07
C GLY A 152 17.75 -1.14 6.76
N ALA A 153 18.31 -1.39 7.96
CA ALA A 153 18.84 -0.36 8.86
C ALA A 153 19.93 0.54 8.25
N LYS A 154 20.55 0.12 7.13
CA LYS A 154 21.45 0.95 6.33
C LYS A 154 20.77 2.22 5.79
N TRP A 155 19.49 2.13 5.45
CA TRP A 155 18.73 3.20 4.79
C TRP A 155 17.76 3.93 5.72
N TYR A 156 17.20 3.24 6.72
CA TYR A 156 16.15 3.81 7.58
C TYR A 156 16.72 4.60 8.76
N THR A 157 17.18 5.82 8.48
CA THR A 157 17.84 6.71 9.44
C THR A 157 16.86 7.39 10.41
N PRO A 158 17.34 7.85 11.58
CA PRO A 158 16.54 8.72 12.45
C PRO A 158 15.95 9.96 11.77
N GLU A 159 16.69 10.57 10.85
CA GLU A 159 16.33 11.77 10.10
C GLU A 159 15.16 11.49 9.16
N MET A 160 15.20 10.37 8.44
CA MET A 160 14.10 9.88 7.62
C MET A 160 12.86 9.62 8.47
N TYR A 161 12.96 8.84 9.57
CA TYR A 161 11.82 8.55 10.45
C TYR A 161 11.13 9.83 10.96
N ARG A 162 11.91 10.83 11.40
CA ARG A 162 11.36 12.10 11.89
C ARG A 162 10.65 12.88 10.79
N SER A 163 11.24 12.92 9.60
CA SER A 163 10.71 13.69 8.46
C SER A 163 9.46 13.04 7.88
N THR A 164 9.49 11.72 7.68
CA THR A 164 8.31 10.93 7.29
C THR A 164 7.20 11.09 8.33
N ALA A 165 7.49 10.97 9.63
CA ALA A 165 6.45 11.14 10.67
C ALA A 165 5.86 12.55 10.67
N ALA A 166 6.67 13.61 10.52
CA ALA A 166 6.17 14.98 10.45
C ALA A 166 5.27 15.20 9.22
N LEU A 167 5.66 14.67 8.06
CA LEU A 167 4.87 14.73 6.84
C LEU A 167 3.55 13.97 7.00
N VAL A 168 3.60 12.74 7.50
CA VAL A 168 2.41 11.91 7.73
C VAL A 168 1.44 12.57 8.71
N ARG A 169 1.90 13.15 9.83
CA ARG A 169 1.02 13.89 10.74
C ARG A 169 0.34 15.08 10.06
N HIS A 170 1.08 15.82 9.23
CA HIS A 170 0.55 16.98 8.52
C HIS A 170 -0.55 16.57 7.54
N LEU A 171 -0.28 15.56 6.72
CA LEU A 171 -1.23 15.05 5.74
C LEU A 171 -2.45 14.40 6.41
N ALA A 172 -2.22 13.62 7.47
CA ALA A 172 -3.29 13.01 8.23
C ALA A 172 -4.23 14.04 8.86
N ALA A 173 -3.69 15.12 9.42
CA ALA A 173 -4.51 16.23 9.93
C ALA A 173 -5.26 16.97 8.81
N LYS A 174 -4.65 17.16 7.64
CA LYS A 174 -5.27 17.83 6.48
C LYS A 174 -6.45 17.02 5.91
N TYR A 175 -6.34 15.70 5.90
CA TYR A 175 -7.30 14.79 5.25
C TYR A 175 -8.16 13.96 6.22
N ASP A 176 -8.09 14.24 7.52
CA ASP A 176 -8.79 13.49 8.58
C ASP A 176 -8.52 11.98 8.54
N ILE A 177 -7.23 11.62 8.39
CA ILE A 177 -6.77 10.23 8.32
C ILE A 177 -6.34 9.79 9.73
N PRO A 178 -6.94 8.72 10.29
CA PRO A 178 -6.49 8.17 11.57
C PRO A 178 -5.03 7.73 11.56
N LEU A 179 -4.30 8.01 12.64
CA LEU A 179 -2.91 7.57 12.81
C LEU A 179 -2.86 6.13 13.36
N ASP A 180 -3.38 5.19 12.57
CA ASP A 180 -3.37 3.75 12.86
C ASP A 180 -2.91 2.94 11.65
N ARG A 181 -2.74 1.62 11.85
CA ARG A 181 -2.26 0.69 10.80
C ARG A 181 -3.35 0.16 9.88
N GLN A 182 -4.57 0.69 9.96
CA GLN A 182 -5.60 0.50 8.95
C GLN A 182 -5.61 1.64 7.91
N HIS A 183 -4.96 2.77 8.23
CA HIS A 183 -4.95 3.97 7.40
C HIS A 183 -3.54 4.42 6.98
N ILE A 184 -2.56 4.28 7.86
CA ILE A 184 -1.13 4.41 7.55
C ILE A 184 -0.63 3.02 7.23
N ILE A 185 -0.48 2.69 5.95
CA ILE A 185 -0.25 1.34 5.45
C ILE A 185 1.12 1.23 4.76
N GLY A 186 1.72 0.04 4.75
CA GLY A 186 2.84 -0.25 3.83
C GLY A 186 2.29 -0.76 2.50
N HIS A 187 3.09 -0.78 1.45
CA HIS A 187 2.66 -1.37 0.17
C HIS A 187 2.36 -2.87 0.31
N GLU A 188 3.05 -3.57 1.21
CA GLU A 188 2.75 -4.91 1.71
C GLU A 188 1.31 -5.11 2.23
N ASN A 189 0.59 -4.02 2.52
CA ASN A 189 -0.81 -4.07 2.97
C ASN A 189 -1.82 -3.83 1.84
N VAL A 190 -1.39 -3.42 0.64
CA VAL A 190 -2.30 -3.14 -0.48
C VAL A 190 -2.78 -4.44 -1.13
N PRO A 191 -4.09 -4.73 -1.20
CA PRO A 191 -4.59 -5.98 -1.78
C PRO A 191 -4.48 -5.99 -3.32
N PRO A 192 -4.45 -7.17 -3.96
CA PRO A 192 -4.64 -7.28 -5.39
C PRO A 192 -6.06 -6.90 -5.78
N THR A 193 -6.29 -6.53 -7.04
CA THR A 193 -7.63 -6.19 -7.53
C THR A 193 -8.47 -7.40 -7.95
N THR A 194 -7.85 -8.58 -8.07
CA THR A 194 -8.49 -9.84 -8.50
C THR A 194 -7.86 -11.04 -7.81
N ALA A 195 -8.55 -12.19 -7.81
CA ALA A 195 -8.05 -13.43 -7.20
C ALA A 195 -6.67 -13.89 -7.72
N GLY A 196 -6.36 -13.69 -9.00
CA GLY A 196 -5.08 -14.08 -9.59
C GLY A 196 -3.96 -13.06 -9.40
N GLY A 197 -4.23 -11.92 -8.76
CA GLY A 197 -3.30 -10.79 -8.68
C GLY A 197 -2.29 -10.86 -7.53
N THR A 198 -2.45 -11.76 -6.56
CA THR A 198 -1.64 -11.78 -5.32
C THR A 198 -0.13 -11.82 -5.62
N LYS A 199 0.32 -12.64 -6.58
CA LYS A 199 1.75 -12.78 -6.93
C LYS A 199 2.38 -11.51 -7.50
N ASN A 200 1.58 -10.56 -7.99
CA ASN A 200 2.06 -9.29 -8.53
C ASN A 200 2.08 -8.18 -7.49
N MET A 201 1.69 -8.47 -6.24
CA MET A 201 1.64 -7.48 -5.19
C MET A 201 3.02 -7.25 -4.58
N HIS A 202 3.20 -6.04 -4.11
CA HIS A 202 4.41 -5.56 -3.49
C HIS A 202 4.48 -5.93 -2.00
N TRP A 203 5.67 -5.76 -1.43
CA TRP A 203 6.05 -6.17 -0.07
C TRP A 203 6.91 -5.13 0.67
N ASP A 204 7.20 -4.00 0.06
CA ASP A 204 7.82 -2.84 0.70
C ASP A 204 6.89 -2.23 1.78
N PRO A 205 7.44 -1.63 2.86
CA PRO A 205 8.87 -1.33 3.09
C PRO A 205 9.70 -2.49 3.67
N GLY A 206 9.13 -3.71 3.65
CA GLY A 206 9.80 -4.93 4.05
C GLY A 206 9.97 -5.11 5.57
N PRO A 207 10.68 -6.18 5.98
CA PRO A 207 10.76 -6.58 7.39
C PRO A 207 11.56 -5.61 8.26
N TYR A 208 12.39 -4.75 7.67
CA TYR A 208 13.36 -3.95 8.41
C TYR A 208 12.94 -2.50 8.64
N TRP A 209 11.81 -2.04 8.09
CA TRP A 209 11.20 -0.79 8.53
C TRP A 209 10.63 -0.98 9.94
N ASP A 210 11.21 -0.29 10.93
CA ASP A 210 10.75 -0.33 12.32
C ASP A 210 9.42 0.42 12.48
N TRP A 211 8.32 -0.31 12.28
CA TRP A 211 6.96 0.18 12.44
C TRP A 211 6.69 0.64 13.88
N ASN A 212 7.26 0.00 14.90
CA ASN A 212 7.06 0.43 16.29
C ASN A 212 7.67 1.82 16.52
N ARG A 213 8.90 2.03 16.06
CA ARG A 213 9.58 3.33 16.12
C ARG A 213 8.83 4.37 15.32
N PHE A 214 8.44 4.06 14.09
CA PHE A 214 7.71 4.98 13.25
C PHE A 214 6.40 5.44 13.91
N MET A 215 5.56 4.50 14.36
CA MET A 215 4.30 4.82 15.03
C MET A 215 4.51 5.58 16.35
N ALA A 216 5.61 5.31 17.08
CA ALA A 216 5.95 6.08 18.27
C ALA A 216 6.34 7.53 17.96
N VAL A 217 7.20 7.77 16.96
CA VAL A 217 7.58 9.13 16.52
C VAL A 217 6.39 9.86 15.88
N LEU A 218 5.46 9.11 15.27
CA LEU A 218 4.21 9.62 14.73
C LEU A 218 3.23 10.11 15.82
N GLY A 219 3.44 9.72 17.08
CA GLY A 219 2.57 10.05 18.21
C GLY A 219 1.46 9.04 18.48
N ALA A 220 1.50 7.87 17.84
CA ALA A 220 0.54 6.78 18.00
C ALA A 220 1.23 5.46 18.39
N PRO A 221 2.04 5.43 19.48
CA PRO A 221 2.75 4.21 19.89
C PRO A 221 1.78 3.10 20.28
N THR A 222 2.15 1.85 20.02
CA THR A 222 1.39 0.71 20.49
C THR A 222 1.39 0.66 22.03
N ARG A 223 0.20 0.69 22.62
CA ARG A 223 -0.04 0.59 24.07
C ARG A 223 -1.24 -0.32 24.32
N PRO A 224 -1.32 -1.02 25.47
CA PRO A 224 -2.51 -1.78 25.81
C PRO A 224 -3.73 -0.86 25.89
N THR A 225 -4.81 -1.22 25.19
CA THR A 225 -6.10 -0.50 25.23
C THR A 225 -7.26 -1.41 25.61
N ALA A 226 -6.97 -2.68 25.88
CA ALA A 226 -7.94 -3.70 26.28
C ALA A 226 -7.38 -4.57 27.41
N ARG A 227 -8.24 -5.42 27.97
CA ARG A 227 -7.85 -6.43 28.96
C ARG A 227 -6.92 -7.48 28.31
N PRO A 228 -6.04 -8.15 29.09
CA PRO A 228 -5.19 -9.23 28.59
C PRO A 228 -5.95 -10.37 27.88
N SER A 229 -7.21 -10.59 28.25
CA SER A 229 -8.10 -11.58 27.65
C SER A 229 -8.69 -11.16 26.29
N SER A 230 -8.41 -9.95 25.79
CA SER A 230 -8.93 -9.48 24.50
C SER A 230 -8.58 -10.46 23.39
N GLN A 231 -9.56 -10.70 22.50
CA GLN A 231 -9.34 -11.44 21.27
C GLN A 231 -8.64 -10.60 20.21
N LEU A 232 -8.64 -9.27 20.32
CA LEU A 232 -7.93 -8.38 19.40
C LEU A 232 -6.59 -7.99 20.01
N VAL A 233 -5.52 -8.22 19.24
CA VAL A 233 -4.15 -7.87 19.63
C VAL A 233 -3.49 -7.04 18.55
N THR A 234 -2.57 -6.17 18.96
CA THR A 234 -1.61 -5.53 18.06
C THR A 234 -0.28 -6.27 18.17
N ILE A 235 0.33 -6.62 17.03
CA ILE A 235 1.67 -7.20 16.98
C ILE A 235 2.68 -6.12 17.40
N SER A 236 3.56 -6.42 18.33
CA SER A 236 4.43 -5.40 18.92
C SER A 236 5.77 -5.96 19.41
N PRO A 237 6.46 -6.82 18.63
CA PRO A 237 7.75 -7.38 19.03
C PRO A 237 8.75 -6.24 19.27
N GLY A 238 9.68 -6.42 20.22
CA GLY A 238 10.79 -5.48 20.36
C GLY A 238 11.71 -5.57 19.14
N PHE A 239 11.79 -4.51 18.33
CA PHE A 239 12.47 -4.52 17.02
C PHE A 239 13.90 -5.08 17.09
N GLY A 240 14.75 -4.54 17.96
CA GLY A 240 16.15 -4.98 18.09
C GLY A 240 16.32 -6.40 18.64
N SER A 241 15.40 -6.86 19.49
CA SER A 241 15.39 -8.24 20.02
C SER A 241 14.73 -9.25 19.08
N ASN A 242 13.92 -8.78 18.12
CA ASN A 242 13.23 -9.61 17.14
C ASN A 242 14.14 -9.86 15.94
N GLN A 243 15.15 -10.68 16.16
CA GLN A 243 16.12 -11.06 15.14
C GLN A 243 15.59 -12.25 14.35
N GLN A 244 15.39 -12.05 13.05
CA GLN A 244 14.85 -13.06 12.14
C GLN A 244 15.85 -13.37 11.04
N VAL A 245 15.91 -14.64 10.61
CA VAL A 245 16.75 -15.08 9.49
C VAL A 245 15.94 -15.02 8.21
N PHE A 246 16.25 -14.05 7.35
CA PHE A 246 15.63 -13.91 6.04
C PHE A 246 16.59 -14.19 4.89
N ARG A 247 16.02 -14.50 3.73
CA ARG A 247 16.75 -14.64 2.46
C ARG A 247 16.25 -13.63 1.43
N ASP A 248 17.17 -13.10 0.63
CA ASP A 248 16.85 -12.51 -0.67
C ASP A 248 16.77 -13.67 -1.67
N CYS A 249 15.56 -14.19 -1.86
CA CYS A 249 15.33 -15.35 -2.70
C CYS A 249 15.45 -15.06 -4.19
N GLU A 250 15.38 -13.79 -4.59
CA GLU A 250 15.61 -13.37 -5.98
C GLU A 250 17.09 -13.43 -6.33
N LYS A 251 17.96 -13.09 -5.37
CA LYS A 251 19.43 -13.21 -5.51
C LYS A 251 19.98 -14.53 -4.95
N ASN A 252 19.12 -15.39 -4.42
CA ASN A 252 19.48 -16.64 -3.75
C ASN A 252 20.57 -16.45 -2.66
N ALA A 253 20.41 -15.40 -1.84
CA ALA A 253 21.38 -15.02 -0.82
C ALA A 253 20.75 -14.92 0.57
N ASP A 254 21.51 -15.30 1.60
CA ASP A 254 21.10 -15.10 2.98
C ASP A 254 21.32 -13.64 3.38
N LEU A 255 20.38 -13.06 4.12
CA LEU A 255 20.48 -11.68 4.60
C LEU A 255 21.13 -11.64 5.98
N PRO A 256 21.90 -10.58 6.30
CA PRO A 256 22.41 -10.36 7.64
C PRO A 256 21.27 -10.33 8.67
N VAL A 257 21.44 -11.07 9.76
CA VAL A 257 20.48 -11.06 10.88
C VAL A 257 20.52 -9.69 11.54
N GLN A 258 19.38 -9.00 11.54
CA GLN A 258 19.19 -7.69 12.16
C GLN A 258 17.79 -7.58 12.77
N GLY A 259 17.52 -6.47 13.46
CA GLY A 259 16.21 -6.21 14.04
C GLY A 259 15.12 -6.13 12.98
N SER A 260 13.92 -6.60 13.31
CA SER A 260 12.83 -6.78 12.35
C SER A 260 11.47 -6.42 12.95
N SER A 261 10.60 -5.87 12.12
CA SER A 261 9.16 -5.73 12.40
C SER A 261 8.40 -7.03 12.16
N ALA A 262 8.93 -7.93 11.33
CA ALA A 262 8.24 -9.16 10.94
C ALA A 262 8.33 -10.24 12.02
N VAL A 263 7.18 -10.85 12.33
CA VAL A 263 7.04 -12.03 13.18
C VAL A 263 6.65 -13.22 12.30
N PRO A 264 7.45 -14.30 12.23
CA PRO A 264 7.10 -15.48 11.46
C PRO A 264 5.81 -16.14 11.93
N LEU A 265 5.09 -16.73 10.98
CA LEU A 265 3.86 -17.47 11.20
C LEU A 265 4.07 -18.93 10.80
N HIS A 266 3.72 -19.84 11.70
CA HIS A 266 3.84 -21.28 11.53
C HIS A 266 2.47 -21.94 11.36
N THR A 267 2.46 -23.13 10.76
CA THR A 267 1.22 -23.94 10.61
C THR A 267 0.74 -24.53 11.94
N GLU A 268 1.63 -24.71 12.91
CA GLU A 268 1.39 -25.31 14.22
C GLU A 268 2.18 -24.57 15.33
N PRO A 269 1.84 -24.74 16.62
CA PRO A 269 2.54 -24.10 17.75
C PRO A 269 3.90 -24.76 18.04
N SER A 270 4.78 -24.78 17.04
CA SER A 270 6.14 -25.32 17.12
C SER A 270 7.10 -24.52 16.24
N ALA A 271 8.30 -24.26 16.75
CA ALA A 271 9.34 -23.56 16.00
C ALA A 271 9.89 -24.37 14.82
N THR A 272 9.65 -25.69 14.82
CA THR A 272 10.03 -26.60 13.72
C THR A 272 8.89 -26.85 12.74
N ALA A 273 7.67 -26.36 13.04
CA ALA A 273 6.57 -26.48 12.10
C ALA A 273 6.84 -25.63 10.85
N PRO A 274 6.38 -26.07 9.67
CA PRO A 274 6.48 -25.28 8.44
C PRO A 274 5.95 -23.86 8.63
N LEU A 275 6.55 -22.89 7.92
CA LEU A 275 6.00 -21.56 7.83
C LEU A 275 4.67 -21.59 7.06
N PHE A 276 3.77 -20.68 7.42
CA PHE A 276 2.45 -20.56 6.83
C PHE A 276 2.54 -20.18 5.35
N ALA A 277 1.92 -20.96 4.46
CA ALA A 277 1.87 -20.66 3.04
C ALA A 277 0.60 -19.89 2.69
N ASP A 278 0.73 -18.62 2.27
CA ASP A 278 -0.40 -17.86 1.70
C ASP A 278 -0.88 -18.54 0.41
N PRO A 279 -2.16 -18.95 0.31
CA PRO A 279 -2.68 -19.68 -0.85
C PRO A 279 -2.71 -18.85 -2.14
N GLY A 280 -2.56 -17.52 -2.06
CA GLY A 280 -2.38 -16.66 -3.23
C GLY A 280 -0.93 -16.56 -3.71
N LEU A 281 0.05 -16.90 -2.88
CA LEU A 281 1.48 -16.87 -3.21
C LEU A 281 2.02 -18.26 -3.58
N HIS A 282 1.64 -19.26 -2.80
CA HIS A 282 2.17 -20.62 -2.85
C HIS A 282 1.18 -21.60 -3.47
N ALA A 283 1.68 -22.62 -4.15
CA ALA A 283 0.84 -23.69 -4.67
C ALA A 283 0.29 -24.57 -3.53
N PRO A 284 -0.86 -25.25 -3.71
CA PRO A 284 -1.39 -26.15 -2.69
C PRO A 284 -0.37 -27.22 -2.28
N GLY A 285 -0.09 -27.32 -0.98
CA GLY A 285 0.85 -28.27 -0.41
C GLY A 285 2.29 -27.78 -0.27
N GLU A 286 2.62 -26.60 -0.81
CA GLU A 286 3.91 -25.94 -0.54
C GLU A 286 3.93 -25.34 0.88
N ALA A 287 5.12 -25.27 1.47
CA ALA A 287 5.36 -24.56 2.71
C ALA A 287 5.70 -23.10 2.43
N GLY A 288 5.37 -22.22 3.38
CA GLY A 288 5.90 -20.87 3.39
C GLY A 288 7.42 -20.89 3.52
N THR A 289 8.03 -19.76 3.18
CA THR A 289 9.49 -19.59 3.16
C THR A 289 9.92 -18.44 4.05
N ASN A 290 11.21 -18.40 4.38
CA ASN A 290 11.82 -17.24 5.03
C ASN A 290 12.35 -16.21 4.02
N CYS A 291 11.82 -16.19 2.79
CA CYS A 291 12.14 -15.14 1.84
C CYS A 291 11.62 -13.79 2.34
N ALA A 292 12.40 -12.72 2.18
CA ALA A 292 11.98 -11.37 2.55
C ALA A 292 10.69 -10.97 1.80
N ASN A 293 10.58 -11.35 0.52
CA ASN A 293 9.40 -11.15 -0.31
C ASN A 293 8.25 -12.17 -0.08
N ASP A 294 8.38 -13.13 0.83
CA ASP A 294 7.26 -14.00 1.21
C ASP A 294 6.48 -13.39 2.39
N TRP A 295 5.71 -12.33 2.12
CA TRP A 295 4.92 -11.64 3.15
C TRP A 295 3.80 -12.52 3.73
N GLY A 296 3.39 -13.58 3.03
CA GLY A 296 2.34 -14.48 3.48
C GLY A 296 2.68 -15.23 4.77
N SER A 297 3.97 -15.51 4.95
CA SER A 297 4.56 -16.29 6.05
C SER A 297 4.85 -15.47 7.32
N LYS A 298 4.44 -14.20 7.38
CA LYS A 298 4.77 -13.28 8.47
C LYS A 298 3.69 -12.23 8.71
N ILE A 299 3.64 -11.72 9.93
CA ILE A 299 2.86 -10.53 10.29
C ILE A 299 3.79 -9.42 10.76
N SER A 300 3.53 -8.20 10.32
CA SER A 300 4.38 -7.03 10.59
C SER A 300 3.98 -6.35 11.91
N ALA A 301 4.96 -5.77 12.59
CA ALA A 301 4.74 -5.00 13.82
C ALA A 301 3.70 -3.90 13.57
N THR A 302 2.97 -3.58 14.64
CA THR A 302 1.85 -2.64 14.71
C THR A 302 0.58 -3.02 13.94
N GLN A 303 0.60 -4.08 13.11
CA GLN A 303 -0.63 -4.65 12.57
C GLN A 303 -1.48 -5.29 13.67
N GLN A 304 -2.79 -5.37 13.44
CA GLN A 304 -3.70 -6.06 14.34
C GLN A 304 -3.95 -7.50 13.90
N ALA A 305 -4.36 -8.35 14.83
CA ALA A 305 -4.81 -9.71 14.56
C ALA A 305 -5.89 -10.13 15.56
N VAL A 306 -6.79 -11.02 15.11
CA VAL A 306 -7.75 -11.67 16.01
C VAL A 306 -7.21 -13.02 16.43
N VAL A 307 -7.09 -13.22 17.74
CA VAL A 307 -6.65 -14.46 18.37
C VAL A 307 -7.70 -15.54 18.18
N ALA A 308 -7.29 -16.66 17.58
CA ALA A 308 -8.11 -17.85 17.38
C ALA A 308 -7.92 -18.91 18.48
N GLU A 309 -6.71 -18.98 19.06
CA GLU A 309 -6.35 -19.94 20.10
C GLU A 309 -5.10 -19.47 20.87
N ARG A 310 -4.93 -19.89 22.12
CA ARG A 310 -3.70 -19.69 22.90
C ARG A 310 -3.20 -21.02 23.43
N ARG A 311 -1.89 -21.23 23.37
CA ARG A 311 -1.16 -22.35 23.98
C ARG A 311 0.06 -21.81 24.73
N PRO A 312 0.68 -22.57 25.65
CA PRO A 312 1.88 -22.12 26.33
C PRO A 312 2.95 -21.69 25.32
N GLY A 313 3.39 -20.42 25.39
CA GLY A 313 4.38 -19.85 24.48
C GLY A 313 3.93 -19.55 23.05
N TRP A 314 2.65 -19.76 22.70
CA TRP A 314 2.15 -19.64 21.32
C TRP A 314 0.76 -19.03 21.24
N THR A 315 0.53 -18.19 20.23
CA THR A 315 -0.78 -17.62 19.93
C THR A 315 -1.15 -17.93 18.49
N ALA A 316 -2.32 -18.54 18.27
CA ALA A 316 -2.88 -18.67 16.93
C ALA A 316 -3.73 -17.43 16.60
N ILE A 317 -3.62 -16.93 15.38
CA ILE A 317 -4.45 -15.87 14.83
C ILE A 317 -5.22 -16.36 13.60
N TRP A 318 -6.36 -15.73 13.31
CA TRP A 318 -7.01 -15.90 12.02
C TRP A 318 -6.20 -15.21 10.92
N TRP A 319 -5.78 -15.98 9.91
CA TRP A 319 -4.86 -15.55 8.85
C TRP A 319 -5.24 -16.26 7.54
N TYR A 320 -5.59 -15.49 6.50
CA TYR A 320 -6.02 -15.99 5.18
C TYR A 320 -7.01 -17.18 5.20
N GLY A 321 -8.00 -17.16 6.09
CA GLY A 321 -9.02 -18.21 6.16
C GLY A 321 -8.61 -19.43 6.98
N GLN A 322 -7.46 -19.42 7.64
CA GLN A 322 -6.90 -20.50 8.44
C GLN A 322 -6.31 -19.98 9.77
N LYS A 323 -5.87 -20.88 10.65
CA LYS A 323 -5.07 -20.52 11.83
C LYS A 323 -3.59 -20.42 11.41
N ALA A 324 -2.92 -19.38 11.87
CA ALA A 324 -1.47 -19.27 11.79
C ALA A 324 -0.90 -18.95 13.18
N TRP A 325 0.24 -19.54 13.53
CA TRP A 325 0.80 -19.52 14.88
C TRP A 325 2.03 -18.63 14.95
N LEU A 326 2.03 -17.67 15.86
CA LEU A 326 3.21 -16.89 16.22
C LEU A 326 3.69 -17.29 17.61
N GLN A 327 5.01 -17.27 17.79
CA GLN A 327 5.63 -17.50 19.08
C GLN A 327 5.39 -16.29 19.99
N THR A 328 4.84 -16.54 21.17
CA THR A 328 4.58 -15.53 22.21
C THR A 328 5.14 -16.02 23.55
N PRO A 329 6.47 -16.08 23.71
CA PRO A 329 7.09 -16.58 24.95
C PRO A 329 6.65 -15.75 26.16
N GLU A 330 6.59 -16.40 27.32
CA GLU A 330 6.32 -15.70 28.57
C GLU A 330 7.34 -14.57 28.81
N HIS A 331 6.89 -13.50 29.46
CA HIS A 331 7.70 -12.31 29.76
C HIS A 331 8.26 -11.55 28.54
N THR A 332 7.80 -11.86 27.33
CA THR A 332 8.10 -11.08 26.13
C THR A 332 6.89 -10.25 25.70
N ARG A 333 7.15 -9.19 24.95
CA ARG A 333 6.10 -8.37 24.34
C ARG A 333 6.03 -8.66 22.85
N THR A 334 5.48 -9.81 22.44
CA THR A 334 5.18 -10.07 21.01
C THR A 334 3.85 -9.47 20.60
N THR A 335 2.86 -9.48 21.51
CA THR A 335 1.52 -8.94 21.27
C THR A 335 1.12 -7.97 22.38
N THR A 336 0.30 -6.98 22.03
CA THR A 336 -0.29 -6.01 22.94
C THR A 336 -1.82 -6.10 22.88
N PRO A 337 -2.52 -6.37 24.00
CA PRO A 337 -3.98 -6.42 24.02
C PRO A 337 -4.59 -5.09 23.58
N THR A 338 -5.50 -5.15 22.60
CA THR A 338 -6.02 -3.95 21.93
C THR A 338 -7.54 -3.98 21.87
N ALA A 339 -8.16 -2.82 22.09
CA ALA A 339 -9.57 -2.59 21.84
C ALA A 339 -9.75 -2.05 20.42
N GLY A 340 -10.87 -2.37 19.78
CA GLY A 340 -11.11 -1.99 18.39
C GLY A 340 -12.34 -2.67 17.83
N TYR A 341 -12.36 -2.87 16.53
CA TYR A 341 -13.47 -3.51 15.83
C TYR A 341 -12.97 -4.74 15.06
N VAL A 342 -13.83 -5.74 15.00
CA VAL A 342 -13.62 -6.94 14.20
C VAL A 342 -14.81 -7.15 13.28
N VAL A 343 -14.50 -7.71 12.11
CA VAL A 343 -15.46 -8.07 11.07
C VAL A 343 -15.65 -9.58 11.11
N ARG A 344 -16.90 -10.02 11.13
CA ARG A 344 -17.26 -11.45 11.08
C ARG A 344 -18.48 -11.68 10.19
N PRO A 345 -18.65 -12.87 9.60
CA PRO A 345 -19.82 -13.19 8.80
C PRO A 345 -21.10 -13.02 9.61
N ARG A 346 -22.17 -12.52 8.97
CA ARG A 346 -23.51 -12.54 9.57
C ARG A 346 -23.98 -13.97 9.78
N ALA A 347 -24.87 -14.15 10.76
CA ALA A 347 -25.50 -15.43 11.03
C ALA A 347 -26.18 -15.99 9.77
N GLY A 348 -25.97 -17.29 9.51
CA GLY A 348 -26.52 -17.99 8.34
C GLY A 348 -25.59 -18.03 7.12
N LEU A 349 -24.51 -17.23 7.08
CA LEU A 349 -23.49 -17.30 6.03
C LEU A 349 -22.38 -18.26 6.42
N THR A 350 -22.02 -19.17 5.51
CA THR A 350 -20.89 -20.11 5.68
C THR A 350 -19.55 -19.44 5.40
N GLU A 351 -19.53 -18.47 4.48
CA GLU A 351 -18.38 -17.63 4.18
C GLU A 351 -18.80 -16.29 3.55
N VAL A 352 -17.90 -15.31 3.60
CA VAL A 352 -18.05 -13.99 2.99
C VAL A 352 -16.90 -13.72 2.02
N ALA A 353 -17.23 -13.26 0.82
CA ALA A 353 -16.27 -12.87 -0.19
C ALA A 353 -15.51 -11.60 0.21
N VAL A 354 -14.19 -11.61 0.02
CA VAL A 354 -13.33 -10.46 0.23
C VAL A 354 -12.94 -9.85 -1.12
N TYR A 355 -12.87 -8.53 -1.19
CA TYR A 355 -12.55 -7.78 -2.40
C TYR A 355 -11.33 -6.88 -2.14
N GLY A 356 -10.50 -6.67 -3.15
CA GLY A 356 -9.39 -5.70 -3.05
C GLY A 356 -9.77 -4.28 -3.46
N VAL A 357 -11.00 -4.08 -3.92
CA VAL A 357 -11.55 -2.81 -4.39
C VAL A 357 -13.03 -2.71 -4.02
N ALA A 358 -13.50 -1.50 -3.72
CA ALA A 358 -14.93 -1.19 -3.55
C ALA A 358 -15.43 -0.39 -4.76
N TYR A 359 -15.37 -0.99 -5.95
CA TYR A 359 -15.89 -0.34 -7.17
C TYR A 359 -17.43 -0.36 -7.21
N PRO A 360 -18.04 0.57 -7.96
CA PRO A 360 -19.48 0.58 -8.18
C PRO A 360 -19.98 -0.71 -8.82
N GLU A 361 -21.25 -1.00 -8.63
CA GLU A 361 -21.92 -2.06 -9.38
C GLU A 361 -22.23 -1.58 -10.80
N LYS A 362 -22.48 -2.50 -11.75
CA LYS A 362 -22.75 -2.13 -13.14
C LYS A 362 -23.91 -1.13 -13.26
N ALA A 363 -24.93 -1.25 -12.41
CA ALA A 363 -26.11 -0.39 -12.39
C ALA A 363 -25.84 1.02 -11.84
N ASP A 364 -24.70 1.25 -11.17
CA ASP A 364 -24.31 2.58 -10.66
C ASP A 364 -23.72 3.48 -11.77
N TYR A 365 -23.34 2.90 -12.92
CA TYR A 365 -22.81 3.65 -14.05
C TYR A 365 -23.93 4.19 -14.95
N PRO A 366 -23.72 5.35 -15.62
CA PRO A 366 -24.61 5.81 -16.69
C PRO A 366 -24.83 4.75 -17.76
N ALA A 367 -26.05 4.65 -18.29
CA ALA A 367 -26.42 3.59 -19.23
C ALA A 367 -25.63 3.62 -20.55
N ASP A 368 -25.14 4.79 -20.95
CA ASP A 368 -24.31 5.03 -22.12
C ASP A 368 -22.80 4.91 -21.84
N PHE A 369 -22.38 4.68 -20.58
CA PHE A 369 -20.98 4.44 -20.25
C PHE A 369 -20.54 3.03 -20.67
N THR A 370 -19.53 2.96 -21.53
CA THR A 370 -19.14 1.71 -22.22
C THR A 370 -18.02 0.93 -21.53
N ALA A 371 -17.38 1.49 -20.50
CA ALA A 371 -16.23 0.89 -19.82
C ALA A 371 -16.41 0.70 -18.29
N PRO A 372 -17.56 0.17 -17.80
CA PRO A 372 -17.78 -0.01 -16.37
C PRO A 372 -16.74 -0.95 -15.75
N ARG A 373 -16.24 -0.60 -14.56
CA ARG A 373 -15.38 -1.46 -13.74
C ARG A 373 -16.13 -1.92 -12.49
N VAL A 374 -16.14 -3.22 -12.24
CA VAL A 374 -16.76 -3.82 -11.06
C VAL A 374 -15.73 -4.61 -10.28
N GLY A 375 -15.87 -4.67 -8.96
CA GLY A 375 -15.00 -5.48 -8.11
C GLY A 375 -15.29 -6.96 -8.27
N THR A 376 -14.25 -7.79 -8.33
CA THR A 376 -14.37 -9.25 -8.28
C THR A 376 -13.79 -9.78 -6.97
N PRO A 377 -14.32 -10.89 -6.43
CA PRO A 377 -13.77 -11.50 -5.24
C PRO A 377 -12.30 -11.89 -5.39
N LEU A 378 -11.55 -11.78 -4.30
CA LEU A 378 -10.22 -12.35 -4.15
C LEU A 378 -10.30 -13.86 -3.87
N ALA A 379 -9.15 -14.52 -3.83
CA ALA A 379 -9.05 -15.93 -3.45
C ALA A 379 -9.35 -16.18 -1.95
N TYR A 380 -9.55 -15.13 -1.17
CA TYR A 380 -9.72 -15.19 0.28
C TYR A 380 -11.18 -15.00 0.68
N THR A 381 -11.64 -15.79 1.65
CA THR A 381 -12.96 -15.66 2.25
C THR A 381 -12.86 -15.58 3.77
N ILE A 382 -13.86 -14.94 4.40
CA ILE A 382 -14.04 -14.98 5.85
C ILE A 382 -15.05 -16.08 6.15
N LYS A 383 -14.60 -17.19 6.73
CA LYS A 383 -15.47 -18.34 7.02
C LYS A 383 -16.27 -18.14 8.31
N ALA A 384 -17.41 -18.81 8.42
CA ALA A 384 -18.19 -18.85 9.65
C ALA A 384 -17.31 -19.23 10.86
N GLY A 385 -17.48 -18.52 11.97
CA GLY A 385 -16.64 -18.69 13.18
C GLY A 385 -15.31 -17.93 13.15
N GLN A 386 -14.93 -17.32 12.03
CA GLN A 386 -13.74 -16.46 11.95
C GLN A 386 -14.08 -15.00 12.22
N SER A 387 -13.05 -14.23 12.57
CA SER A 387 -13.15 -12.77 12.71
C SER A 387 -11.80 -12.15 12.38
N TYR A 388 -11.82 -10.96 11.79
CA TYR A 388 -10.61 -10.24 11.36
C TYR A 388 -10.67 -8.78 11.82
N PRO A 389 -9.53 -8.11 12.10
CA PRO A 389 -9.52 -6.69 12.44
C PRO A 389 -10.09 -5.86 11.29
N GLY A 390 -10.87 -4.81 11.57
CA GLY A 390 -11.53 -4.04 10.51
C GLY A 390 -12.80 -3.35 10.97
N GLY A 391 -13.61 -2.92 10.01
CA GLY A 391 -14.95 -2.38 10.23
C GLY A 391 -15.08 -0.88 9.98
N GLY A 392 -14.00 -0.20 9.56
CA GLY A 392 -14.08 1.18 9.11
C GLY A 392 -14.80 1.29 7.77
N GLU A 393 -15.54 2.36 7.53
CA GLU A 393 -16.18 2.59 6.22
C GLU A 393 -15.11 2.67 5.12
N ALA A 394 -15.25 1.88 4.07
CA ALA A 394 -14.42 1.98 2.88
C ALA A 394 -15.07 2.93 1.85
N PRO A 395 -14.31 3.81 1.18
CA PRO A 395 -14.87 4.64 0.12
C PRO A 395 -15.34 3.76 -1.03
N THR A 396 -16.50 4.03 -1.61
CA THR A 396 -17.00 3.25 -2.76
C THR A 396 -16.97 4.12 -4.00
N GLY A 397 -16.27 3.68 -5.04
CA GLY A 397 -16.27 4.36 -6.34
C GLY A 397 -15.06 4.05 -7.22
N TYR A 398 -15.11 4.57 -8.44
CA TYR A 398 -14.11 4.37 -9.47
C TYR A 398 -13.83 5.68 -10.21
N PHE A 399 -12.57 6.11 -10.21
CA PHE A 399 -12.13 7.26 -11.01
C PHE A 399 -11.75 6.77 -12.42
N TYR A 400 -12.40 7.27 -13.46
CA TYR A 400 -12.08 6.94 -14.84
C TYR A 400 -11.26 8.07 -15.45
N ALA A 401 -9.96 7.83 -15.64
CA ALA A 401 -9.02 8.77 -16.26
C ALA A 401 -8.14 8.03 -17.29
N PRO A 402 -8.69 7.67 -18.47
CA PRO A 402 -7.95 6.94 -19.50
C PRO A 402 -7.00 7.78 -20.36
N THR A 403 -7.14 9.11 -20.42
CA THR A 403 -6.34 9.96 -21.32
C THR A 403 -5.72 11.16 -20.63
N ILE A 404 -4.60 11.64 -21.16
CA ILE A 404 -3.89 12.80 -20.62
C ILE A 404 -4.69 14.11 -20.67
N ASP A 405 -5.66 14.22 -21.59
CA ASP A 405 -6.29 15.49 -21.95
C ASP A 405 -7.81 15.49 -21.75
N SER A 406 -8.35 14.50 -21.04
CA SER A 406 -9.79 14.36 -20.81
C SER A 406 -10.62 14.31 -22.10
N SER A 407 -10.06 13.77 -23.18
CA SER A 407 -10.68 13.81 -24.52
C SER A 407 -11.79 12.78 -24.74
N LEU A 408 -11.93 11.78 -23.86
CA LEU A 408 -12.97 10.76 -23.98
C LEU A 408 -14.26 11.13 -23.22
N PRO A 409 -15.43 10.60 -23.63
CA PRO A 409 -16.64 10.71 -22.83
C PRO A 409 -16.42 10.17 -21.41
N TYR A 410 -16.90 10.92 -20.42
CA TYR A 410 -16.74 10.63 -18.99
C TYR A 410 -15.29 10.59 -18.48
N ASP A 411 -14.30 11.00 -19.28
CA ASP A 411 -12.92 11.05 -18.83
C ASP A 411 -12.75 12.01 -17.63
N HIS A 412 -11.82 11.68 -16.76
CA HIS A 412 -11.58 12.33 -15.47
C HIS A 412 -12.84 12.43 -14.59
N THR A 413 -13.74 11.44 -14.67
CA THR A 413 -14.97 11.39 -13.86
C THR A 413 -14.85 10.35 -12.74
N TYR A 414 -15.27 10.73 -11.53
CA TYR A 414 -15.44 9.80 -10.42
C TYR A 414 -16.87 9.26 -10.37
N PHE A 415 -17.02 7.95 -10.50
CA PHE A 415 -18.29 7.25 -10.37
C PHE A 415 -18.46 6.74 -8.94
N PRO A 416 -19.37 7.30 -8.13
CA PRO A 416 -19.64 6.78 -6.79
C PRO A 416 -20.39 5.45 -6.89
N GLY A 417 -20.15 4.54 -5.94
CA GLY A 417 -20.93 3.31 -5.83
C GLY A 417 -21.97 3.38 -4.71
N THR A 418 -23.11 2.74 -4.90
CA THR A 418 -24.21 2.72 -3.91
C THR A 418 -24.02 1.64 -2.84
N ALA A 419 -23.34 0.54 -3.19
CA ALA A 419 -23.00 -0.53 -2.27
C ALA A 419 -22.05 -0.06 -1.16
N LYS A 420 -22.34 -0.46 0.09
CA LYS A 420 -21.52 -0.14 1.25
C LYS A 420 -20.52 -1.24 1.55
N TYR A 421 -19.28 -0.83 1.79
CA TYR A 421 -18.17 -1.71 2.13
C TYR A 421 -17.53 -1.28 3.46
N VAL A 422 -17.00 -2.25 4.19
CA VAL A 422 -16.15 -2.02 5.36
C VAL A 422 -14.77 -2.62 5.14
N THR A 423 -13.75 -2.00 5.72
CA THR A 423 -12.37 -2.49 5.68
C THR A 423 -12.22 -3.77 6.48
N VAL A 424 -11.33 -4.65 6.05
CA VAL A 424 -10.92 -5.84 6.79
C VAL A 424 -9.43 -6.11 6.54
N GLN A 425 -8.68 -6.41 7.60
CA GLN A 425 -7.32 -6.89 7.49
C GLN A 425 -7.37 -8.42 7.36
N ILE A 426 -7.30 -8.93 6.13
CA ILE A 426 -7.18 -10.37 5.86
C ILE A 426 -5.73 -10.71 5.56
N GLY A 427 -5.13 -11.47 6.48
CA GLY A 427 -3.69 -11.70 6.43
C GLY A 427 -2.92 -10.39 6.47
N HIS A 428 -2.03 -10.19 5.49
CA HIS A 428 -1.23 -8.99 5.37
C HIS A 428 -2.01 -7.78 4.81
N ARG A 429 -3.17 -8.02 4.16
CA ARG A 429 -3.81 -7.05 3.27
C ARG A 429 -4.99 -6.32 3.92
N ILE A 430 -5.09 -5.01 3.70
CA ILE A 430 -6.26 -4.18 4.03
C ILE A 430 -7.22 -4.23 2.83
N ALA A 431 -8.14 -5.18 2.89
CA ALA A 431 -9.16 -5.44 1.88
C ALA A 431 -10.52 -4.86 2.31
N VAL A 432 -11.56 -5.16 1.53
CA VAL A 432 -12.93 -4.72 1.83
C VAL A 432 -13.92 -5.88 1.69
N VAL A 433 -15.01 -5.81 2.44
CA VAL A 433 -16.16 -6.73 2.37
C VAL A 433 -17.46 -5.93 2.33
N ARG A 434 -18.49 -6.50 1.73
CA ARG A 434 -19.82 -5.85 1.69
C ARG A 434 -20.36 -5.76 3.12
N ALA A 435 -20.79 -4.56 3.52
CA ALA A 435 -21.35 -4.32 4.85
C ALA A 435 -22.64 -5.12 5.12
N ALA A 436 -23.34 -5.51 4.05
CA ALA A 436 -24.55 -6.34 4.13
C ALA A 436 -24.27 -7.79 4.59
N ASP A 437 -23.04 -8.28 4.42
CA ASP A 437 -22.68 -9.69 4.65
C ASP A 437 -21.98 -9.92 5.99
N VAL A 438 -21.65 -8.84 6.70
CA VAL A 438 -20.86 -8.91 7.93
C VAL A 438 -21.48 -8.16 9.09
N ASP A 439 -21.11 -8.57 10.29
CA ASP A 439 -21.26 -7.79 11.52
C ASP A 439 -19.93 -7.12 11.85
N VAL A 440 -20.00 -5.83 12.21
CA VAL A 440 -18.87 -5.07 12.78
C VAL A 440 -19.05 -5.01 14.29
N VAL A 441 -18.18 -5.71 15.02
CA VAL A 441 -18.31 -5.90 16.47
C VAL A 441 -17.16 -5.22 17.19
N ARG A 442 -17.48 -4.41 18.20
CA ARG A 442 -16.48 -3.80 19.06
C ARG A 442 -15.92 -4.82 20.05
N VAL A 443 -14.60 -4.92 20.12
CA VAL A 443 -13.83 -5.73 21.08
C VAL A 443 -13.21 -4.80 22.12
N ARG A 444 -13.24 -5.20 23.40
CA ARG A 444 -12.76 -4.43 24.55
C ARG A 444 -11.88 -5.27 25.47
#